data_AF-A0A5C9CA81-F1
#
_entry.id   AF-A0A5C9CA81-F1
#
_cell.length_a   1.000
_cell.length_b   1.000
_cell.length_c   1.000
_cell.angle_alpha   90.00
_cell.angle_beta   90.00
_cell.angle_gamma   90.00
#
_symmetry.space_group_name_H-M   'P 1'
#
loop_
_entity.id
_entity.type
_entity.pdbx_description
1 polymer ?
#
loop_
_entity_poly.entity_id
_entity_poly.type
_entity_poly.pdbx_seq_one_letter_code
_entity_poly.pdbx_strand_id
1 'polypeptide(L)'
;MLKKDDIKLGLVLGILAPFIGLFGYYFWKFRLFTLNEFFQVLNMQKSLLSGIMSIALIANAILFTLYINEHKDKTAKGIFIITCIYAFVTLGFKWFA
;
A
#
# COMPACT_ATOMS: atom_id res chain seq x y z
N MET A 1 9.03 -10.30 17.49
CA MET A 1 9.90 -9.71 16.46
C MET A 1 9.45 -8.32 15.97
N LEU A 2 8.19 -7.90 16.17
CA LEU A 2 7.64 -6.58 15.76
C LEU A 2 8.00 -5.38 16.70
N LYS A 3 9.00 -5.51 17.58
CA LYS A 3 9.37 -4.45 18.55
C LYS A 3 10.61 -3.64 18.15
N LYS A 4 11.27 -4.01 17.04
CA LYS A 4 12.45 -3.31 16.55
C LYS A 4 12.02 -2.01 15.90
N ASP A 5 12.50 -0.91 16.49
CA ASP A 5 12.39 0.42 15.91
C ASP A 5 13.50 0.57 14.86
N ASP A 6 13.22 0.07 13.66
CA ASP A 6 14.17 0.02 12.56
C ASP A 6 13.52 0.58 11.30
N ILE A 7 14.20 1.54 10.66
CA ILE A 7 13.75 2.14 9.41
C ILE A 7 13.51 1.04 8.35
N LYS A 8 14.35 0.00 8.33
CA LYS A 8 14.19 -1.15 7.41
C LYS A 8 12.85 -1.87 7.58
N LEU A 9 12.38 -2.06 8.82
CA LEU A 9 11.06 -2.65 9.05
C LEU A 9 9.97 -1.74 8.52
N GLY A 10 10.09 -0.43 8.75
CA GLY A 10 9.15 0.56 8.22
C GLY A 10 9.08 0.56 6.69
N LEU A 11 10.23 0.47 6.01
CA LEU A 11 10.30 0.38 4.55
C LEU A 11 9.60 -0.88 4.04
N VAL A 12 9.87 -2.04 4.65
CA VAL A 12 9.25 -3.32 4.25
C VAL A 12 7.73 -3.27 4.46
N LEU A 13 7.28 -2.76 5.61
CA LEU A 13 5.85 -2.62 5.92
C LEU A 13 5.14 -1.64 4.97
N GLY A 14 5.78 -0.52 4.65
CA GLY A 14 5.26 0.48 3.71
C GLY A 14 5.08 -0.05 2.29
N ILE A 15 5.97 -0.96 1.86
CA ILE A 15 5.87 -1.67 0.57
C ILE A 15 4.80 -2.76 0.63
N LEU A 16 4.65 -3.47 1.75
CA LEU A 16 3.68 -4.56 1.89
C LEU A 16 2.22 -4.06 1.96
N ALA A 17 1.97 -2.89 2.53
CA ALA A 17 0.62 -2.34 2.67
C ALA A 17 -0.20 -2.27 1.36
N PRO A 18 0.35 -1.82 0.20
CA PRO A 18 -0.39 -1.87 -1.05
C PRO A 18 -0.70 -3.29 -1.54
N PHE A 19 0.17 -4.26 -1.29
CA PHE A 19 -0.15 -5.67 -1.54
C PHE A 19 -1.29 -6.15 -0.64
N ILE A 20 -1.30 -5.76 0.64
CA ILE A 20 -2.40 -6.08 1.55
C ILE A 20 -3.72 -5.48 1.05
N GLY A 21 -3.72 -4.23 0.58
CA GLY A 21 -4.90 -3.62 -0.03
C GLY A 21 -5.40 -4.37 -1.28
N LEU A 22 -4.47 -4.79 -2.15
CA LEU A 22 -4.77 -5.54 -3.37
C LEU A 22 -5.30 -6.94 -3.08
N PHE A 23 -4.62 -7.70 -2.22
CA PHE A 23 -5.05 -9.04 -1.81
C PHE A 23 -6.34 -8.99 -0.99
N GLY A 24 -6.50 -8.00 -0.11
CA GLY A 24 -7.74 -7.79 0.65
C GLY A 24 -8.94 -7.59 -0.28
N TYR A 25 -8.77 -6.80 -1.34
CA TYR A 25 -9.81 -6.61 -2.36
C TYR A 25 -10.08 -7.89 -3.15
N TYR A 26 -9.03 -8.63 -3.55
CA TYR A 26 -9.15 -9.91 -4.24
C TYR A 26 -9.96 -10.92 -3.41
N PHE A 27 -9.63 -11.11 -2.12
CA PHE A 27 -10.33 -12.03 -1.24
C PHE A 27 -11.79 -11.63 -0.97
N TRP A 28 -12.09 -10.33 -0.94
CA TRP A 28 -13.45 -9.85 -0.73
C TRP A 28 -14.35 -10.11 -1.94
N LYS A 29 -13.91 -9.72 -3.14
CA LYS A 29 -14.79 -9.62 -4.32
C LYS A 29 -14.51 -10.64 -5.41
N PHE A 30 -13.29 -11.16 -5.49
CA PHE A 30 -12.81 -12.00 -6.60
C PHE A 30 -12.37 -13.40 -6.14
N ARG A 31 -12.83 -13.88 -4.98
CA ARG A 31 -12.48 -15.22 -4.45
C ARG A 31 -12.83 -16.38 -5.41
N LEU A 32 -13.73 -16.14 -6.36
CA LEU A 32 -14.17 -17.10 -7.39
C LEU A 32 -13.38 -17.01 -8.70
N PHE A 33 -12.56 -15.98 -8.89
CA PHE A 33 -11.82 -15.72 -10.14
C PHE A 33 -10.33 -16.02 -9.98
N THR A 34 -9.69 -16.38 -11.07
CA THR A 34 -8.25 -16.68 -11.10
C THR A 34 -7.44 -15.38 -10.99
N LEU A 35 -6.22 -15.43 -10.42
CA LEU A 35 -5.35 -14.24 -10.32
C LEU A 35 -5.14 -13.55 -11.68
N ASN A 36 -5.04 -14.32 -12.76
CA ASN A 36 -4.90 -13.76 -14.12
C ASN A 36 -6.12 -12.91 -14.52
N GLU A 37 -7.34 -13.40 -14.26
CA GLU A 37 -8.58 -12.67 -14.58
C GLU A 37 -8.69 -11.41 -13.73
N PHE A 38 -8.29 -11.48 -12.47
CA PHE A 38 -8.24 -10.33 -11.59
C PHE A 38 -7.33 -9.22 -12.12
N PHE A 39 -6.11 -9.55 -12.54
CA PHE A 39 -5.20 -8.57 -13.16
C PHE A 39 -5.73 -8.03 -14.49
N GLN A 40 -6.43 -8.85 -15.27
CA GLN A 40 -7.04 -8.43 -16.53
C GLN A 40 -8.17 -7.41 -16.30
N VAL A 41 -9.05 -7.66 -15.32
CA VAL A 41 -10.12 -6.74 -14.92
C VAL A 41 -9.54 -5.45 -14.32
N LEU A 42 -8.49 -5.54 -13.51
CA LEU A 42 -7.78 -4.39 -12.95
C LEU A 42 -7.21 -3.48 -14.04
N ASN A 43 -6.67 -4.06 -15.12
CA ASN A 43 -6.14 -3.31 -16.24
C ASN A 43 -7.24 -2.72 -17.12
N MET A 44 -8.35 -3.44 -17.33
CA MET A 44 -9.49 -2.93 -18.10
C MET A 44 -10.26 -1.83 -17.36
N GLN A 45 -10.33 -1.90 -16.04
CA GLN A 45 -11.20 -1.03 -15.24
C GLN A 45 -10.38 -0.14 -14.29
N LYS A 46 -9.86 0.97 -14.83
CA LYS A 46 -9.03 1.93 -14.08
C LYS A 46 -9.69 2.48 -12.81
N SER A 47 -11.02 2.52 -12.75
CA SER A 47 -11.78 2.90 -11.54
C SER A 47 -11.56 1.92 -10.37
N LEU A 48 -11.48 0.62 -10.65
CA LEU A 48 -11.17 -0.39 -9.62
C LEU A 48 -9.75 -0.23 -9.10
N LEU A 49 -8.79 -0.02 -10.00
CA LEU A 49 -7.40 0.23 -9.64
C LEU A 49 -7.27 1.46 -8.71
N SER A 50 -7.95 2.56 -9.04
CA SER A 50 -7.97 3.76 -8.19
C SER A 50 -8.56 3.50 -6.80
N GLY A 51 -9.65 2.71 -6.72
CA GLY A 51 -10.25 2.29 -5.44
C GLY A 51 -9.31 1.45 -4.58
N ILE A 52 -8.64 0.46 -5.17
CA ILE A 52 -7.67 -0.40 -4.49
C ILE A 52 -6.47 0.43 -3.98
N MET A 53 -5.95 1.34 -4.81
CA MET A 53 -4.86 2.25 -4.43
C MET A 53 -5.26 3.17 -3.26
N SER A 54 -6.51 3.62 -3.22
CA SER A 54 -7.02 4.44 -2.11
C SER A 54 -7.07 3.64 -0.80
N ILE A 55 -7.55 2.40 -0.84
CA ILE A 55 -7.57 1.49 0.32
C ILE A 55 -6.14 1.20 0.80
N ALA A 56 -5.21 0.95 -0.13
CA ALA A 56 -3.80 0.76 0.16
C ALA A 56 -3.16 1.96 0.86
N LEU A 57 -3.45 3.18 0.40
CA LEU A 57 -2.97 4.42 1.02
C LEU A 57 -3.52 4.59 2.44
N ILE A 58 -4.82 4.31 2.65
CA ILE A 58 -5.44 4.34 3.98
C ILE A 58 -4.79 3.30 4.90
N ALA A 59 -4.54 2.08 4.43
CA ALA A 59 -3.86 1.05 5.21
C ALA A 59 -2.44 1.48 5.63
N ASN A 60 -1.69 2.13 4.73
CA ASN A 60 -0.39 2.71 5.03
C ASN A 60 -0.47 3.83 6.07
N ALA A 61 -1.49 4.69 5.98
CA ALA A 61 -1.72 5.74 6.97
C ALA A 61 -2.07 5.16 8.35
N ILE A 62 -2.91 4.12 8.42
CA ILE A 62 -3.24 3.43 9.68
C ILE A 62 -1.98 2.80 10.30
N LEU A 63 -1.18 2.09 9.49
CA LEU A 63 0.10 1.52 9.92
C LEU A 63 1.02 2.61 10.47
N PHE A 64 1.16 3.73 9.74
CA PHE A 64 1.93 4.87 10.19
C PHE A 64 1.44 5.42 11.54
N THR A 65 0.13 5.61 11.71
CA THR A 65 -0.48 6.09 12.97
C THR A 65 -0.31 5.11 14.12
N LEU A 66 -0.39 3.80 13.88
CA LEU A 66 -0.14 2.80 14.91
C LEU A 66 1.31 2.86 15.41
N TYR A 67 2.27 2.88 14.48
CA TYR A 67 3.69 2.90 14.86
C TYR A 67 4.13 4.22 15.51
N ILE A 68 3.54 5.36 15.12
CA ILE A 68 3.86 6.64 15.79
C ILE A 68 3.27 6.70 17.21
N ASN A 69 2.07 6.14 17.42
CA ASN A 69 1.47 6.04 18.75
C ASN A 69 2.22 5.07 19.68
N GLU A 70 2.87 4.04 19.13
CA GLU A 70 3.74 3.13 19.88
C GLU A 70 5.16 3.70 20.14
N HIS A 71 5.40 4.98 19.83
CA HIS A 71 6.71 5.64 19.92
C HIS A 71 7.80 4.90 19.11
N LYS A 72 7.44 4.35 17.95
CA LYS A 72 8.35 3.67 17.00
C LYS A 72 8.64 4.59 15.81
N ASP A 73 9.25 5.72 16.11
CA ASP A 73 9.45 6.82 15.17
C ASP A 73 10.28 6.44 13.95
N LYS A 74 11.25 5.51 14.08
CA LYS A 74 12.07 5.07 12.95
C LYS A 74 11.29 4.19 11.99
N THR A 75 10.46 3.29 12.52
CA THR A 75 9.56 2.46 11.71
C THR A 75 8.50 3.33 11.02
N ALA A 76 7.88 4.26 11.75
CA ALA A 76 6.93 5.21 11.18
C ALA A 76 7.56 6.06 10.06
N LYS A 77 8.78 6.56 10.26
CA LYS A 77 9.54 7.28 9.23
C LYS A 77 9.79 6.42 7.99
N GLY A 78 10.10 5.13 8.14
CA GLY A 78 10.26 4.20 7.01
C GLY A 78 8.98 4.03 6.19
N ILE A 79 7.83 3.84 6.86
CA ILE A 79 6.52 3.72 6.20
C ILE A 79 6.18 5.01 5.43
N PHE A 80 6.44 6.16 6.05
CA PHE A 80 6.20 7.46 5.45
C PHE A 80 7.06 7.70 4.21
N ILE A 81 8.35 7.36 4.26
CA ILE A 81 9.27 7.49 3.11
C ILE A 81 8.74 6.73 1.89
N ILE A 82 8.31 5.48 2.07
CA ILE A 82 7.74 4.68 0.97
C ILE A 82 6.46 5.31 0.43
N THR A 83 5.60 5.81 1.33
CA THR A 83 4.36 6.48 0.93
C THR A 83 4.65 7.74 0.09
N CYS A 84 5.65 8.54 0.47
CA CYS A 84 6.10 9.68 -0.34
C CYS A 84 6.65 9.24 -1.70
N ILE A 85 7.46 8.17 -1.76
CA ILE A 85 7.98 7.65 -3.03
C ILE A 85 6.83 7.27 -3.96
N TYR A 86 5.84 6.53 -3.47
CA TYR A 86 4.65 6.19 -4.27
C TYR A 86 3.89 7.43 -4.74
N ALA A 87 3.73 8.45 -3.88
CA ALA A 87 3.10 9.70 -4.27
C ALA A 87 3.88 10.42 -5.37
N PHE A 88 5.21 10.54 -5.26
CA PHE A 88 6.03 11.16 -6.31
C PHE A 88 6.01 10.37 -7.62
N VAL A 89 6.09 9.03 -7.57
CA VAL A 89 6.02 8.18 -8.76
C VAL A 89 4.67 8.33 -9.46
N THR A 90 3.57 8.26 -8.71
CA THR A 90 2.21 8.40 -9.26
C THR A 90 1.93 9.79 -9.81
N LEU A 91 2.39 10.85 -9.14
CA LEU A 91 2.33 12.21 -9.66
C LEU A 91 3.17 12.38 -10.92
N GLY A 92 4.39 11.84 -10.93
CA GLY A 92 5.27 11.83 -12.09
C GLY A 92 4.62 11.15 -13.29
N PHE A 93 4.06 9.95 -13.12
CA PHE A 93 3.31 9.26 -14.17
C PHE A 93 2.08 10.05 -14.63
N LYS A 94 1.37 10.74 -13.73
CA LYS A 94 0.16 11.49 -14.10
C LYS A 94 0.45 12.77 -14.89
N TRP A 95 1.63 13.39 -14.69
CA TRP A 95 2.00 14.66 -15.32
C TRP A 95 2.88 14.50 -16.55
N PHE A 96 3.74 13.48 -16.59
CA PHE A 96 4.71 13.27 -17.67
C PHE A 96 4.34 12.14 -18.63
N ALA A 97 3.32 11.32 -18.33
CA ALA A 97 2.79 10.28 -19.21
C ALA A 97 1.29 10.49 -19.49
#